data_AF-A0AA43D7I7-F1
#
_entry.id   AF-A0AA43D7I7-F1
#
_cell.length_a   1.000
_cell.length_b   1.000
_cell.length_c   1.000
_cell.angle_alpha   90.00
_cell.angle_beta   90.00
_cell.angle_gamma   90.00
#
_symmetry.space_group_name_H-M   'P 1'
#
loop_
_entity.id
_entity.type
_entity.pdbx_description
1 polymer ?
#
loop_
_entity_poly.entity_id
_entity_poly.type
_entity_poly.pdbx_seq_one_letter_code
_entity_poly.pdbx_strand_id
1 'polypeptide(L)'
;MIILQILFYPFAMLYNLVTGIRNRMYDLGLRPSIKFDVPVVAVGNLTVGGTGKTPLTEYLIRLLAMDYKVATLSRGYGRKTKGFRMADSSDNADTIGDEPFQMYQKFGSSTSVAVGEDRAFAIPNILQAHPETDVILMDDAYQHRSVSPYLNILLSDYHRPFYEDHLLPAGRLRESRNSANRADVVVVTKCPSTLTDEAMIAIEKSIRVYVEKPVFFSRIRYRHPLAFPDHHKKISHEVVLLTGISNPKPLVLFVKQNFKLVKHFNFPDHHRYTISDLKAIVRYAEENPTVSILTTEKDKVKLAVSQFNQLRSQLSLFYLPIELEFIKSGGNFDAIVLNSLRRAG
;
A
#
# COMPACT_ATOMS: atom_id res chain seq x y z
N MET A 1 -4.24 26.77 -8.79
CA MET A 1 -3.60 25.49 -9.21
C MET A 1 -3.07 25.54 -10.63
N ILE A 2 -3.87 25.95 -11.63
CA ILE A 2 -3.47 25.97 -13.06
C ILE A 2 -2.20 26.82 -13.31
N ILE A 3 -2.10 28.03 -12.72
CA ILE A 3 -0.93 28.91 -12.89
C ILE A 3 0.37 28.24 -12.36
N LEU A 4 0.28 27.52 -11.24
CA LEU A 4 1.41 26.80 -10.66
C LEU A 4 1.81 25.59 -11.53
N GLN A 5 0.83 24.90 -12.13
CA GLN A 5 1.08 23.79 -13.06
C GLN A 5 1.77 24.26 -14.33
N ILE A 6 1.38 25.40 -14.88
CA ILE A 6 2.03 26.01 -16.05
C ILE A 6 3.49 26.35 -15.73
N LEU A 7 3.74 26.92 -14.55
CA LEU A 7 5.11 27.25 -14.10
C LEU A 7 6.00 26.01 -13.96
N PHE A 8 5.44 24.89 -13.51
CA PHE A 8 6.18 23.63 -13.33
C PHE A 8 6.27 22.76 -14.60
N TYR A 9 5.57 23.13 -15.67
CA TYR A 9 5.53 22.34 -16.90
C TYR A 9 6.91 22.12 -17.56
N PRO A 10 7.80 23.13 -17.66
CA PRO A 10 9.15 22.92 -18.20
C PRO A 10 9.95 21.88 -17.41
N PHE A 11 9.84 21.89 -16.08
CA PHE A 11 10.47 20.91 -15.22
C PHE A 11 9.87 19.51 -15.40
N ALA A 12 8.56 19.43 -15.62
CA ALA A 12 7.88 18.17 -15.91
C ALA A 12 8.30 17.58 -17.26
N MET A 13 8.57 18.42 -18.26
CA MET A 13 9.14 17.98 -19.55
C MET A 13 10.55 17.43 -19.39
N LEU A 14 11.41 18.10 -18.62
CA LEU A 14 12.75 17.61 -18.33
C LEU A 14 12.70 16.27 -17.56
N TYR A 15 11.81 16.17 -16.58
CA TYR A 15 11.57 14.93 -15.84
C TYR A 15 11.07 13.80 -16.77
N ASN A 16 10.17 14.11 -17.71
CA ASN A 16 9.72 13.18 -18.72
C ASN A 16 10.87 12.69 -19.61
N LEU A 17 11.78 13.60 -20.00
CA LEU A 17 12.92 13.24 -20.83
C LEU A 17 13.83 12.25 -20.10
N VAL A 18 14.19 12.54 -18.84
CA VAL A 18 15.06 11.66 -18.04
C VAL A 18 14.42 10.29 -17.81
N THR A 19 13.15 10.26 -17.38
CA THR A 19 12.42 9.01 -17.15
C THR A 19 12.16 8.24 -18.45
N GLY A 20 11.88 8.94 -19.54
CA GLY A 20 11.70 8.41 -20.88
C GLY A 20 12.97 7.76 -21.43
N ILE A 21 14.12 8.43 -21.33
CA ILE A 21 15.43 7.86 -21.71
C ILE A 21 15.70 6.60 -20.90
N ARG A 22 15.55 6.66 -19.56
CA ARG A 22 15.74 5.49 -18.70
C ARG A 22 14.86 4.32 -19.13
N ASN A 23 13.58 4.57 -19.40
CA ASN A 23 12.65 3.52 -19.83
C ASN A 23 13.03 2.95 -21.19
N ARG A 24 13.42 3.81 -22.13
CA ARG A 24 13.86 3.37 -23.46
C ARG A 24 15.13 2.52 -23.38
N MET A 25 16.06 2.82 -22.47
CA MET A 25 17.23 1.99 -22.24
C MET A 25 16.86 0.56 -21.78
N TYR A 26 15.84 0.41 -20.93
CA TYR A 26 15.34 -0.92 -20.56
C TYR A 26 14.60 -1.59 -21.72
N ASP A 27 13.77 -0.85 -22.47
CA ASP A 27 13.04 -1.39 -23.63
C ASP A 27 13.98 -1.91 -24.73
N LEU A 28 15.14 -1.26 -24.90
CA LEU A 28 16.17 -1.61 -25.87
C LEU A 28 17.18 -2.65 -25.34
N GLY A 29 17.05 -3.10 -24.08
CA GLY A 29 18.00 -4.02 -23.45
C GLY A 29 19.38 -3.43 -23.11
N LEU A 30 19.55 -2.10 -23.20
CA LEU A 30 20.78 -1.40 -22.81
C LEU A 30 21.01 -1.41 -21.30
N ARG A 31 19.95 -1.57 -20.51
CA ARG A 31 20.01 -1.84 -19.07
C ARG A 31 19.49 -3.25 -18.82
N PRO A 32 20.19 -4.07 -18.01
CA PRO A 32 19.77 -5.44 -17.76
C PRO A 32 18.49 -5.46 -16.91
N SER A 33 17.58 -6.36 -17.27
CA SER A 33 16.44 -6.78 -16.47
C SER A 33 16.60 -8.26 -16.16
N ILE A 34 16.67 -8.61 -14.88
CA ILE A 34 16.88 -9.99 -14.45
C ILE A 34 15.51 -10.66 -14.28
N LYS A 35 15.34 -11.81 -14.93
CA LYS A 35 14.25 -12.74 -14.66
C LYS A 35 14.77 -13.80 -13.70
N PHE A 36 14.02 -14.06 -12.64
CA PHE A 36 14.35 -15.08 -11.64
C PHE A 36 13.53 -16.35 -11.90
N ASP A 37 14.04 -17.49 -11.46
CA ASP A 37 13.34 -18.78 -11.62
C ASP A 37 12.08 -18.84 -10.75
N VAL A 38 12.15 -18.26 -9.55
CA VAL A 38 10.99 -18.09 -8.67
C VAL A 38 10.08 -17.00 -9.22
N PRO A 39 8.77 -17.25 -9.39
CA PRO A 39 7.86 -16.23 -9.91
C PRO A 39 7.81 -14.99 -9.02
N VAL A 40 8.00 -13.83 -9.66
CA VAL A 40 7.90 -12.51 -9.03
C VAL A 40 6.63 -11.81 -9.50
N VAL A 41 5.76 -11.43 -8.57
CA VAL A 41 4.56 -10.62 -8.83
C VAL A 41 4.82 -9.19 -8.36
N ALA A 42 4.85 -8.25 -9.31
CA ALA A 42 5.05 -6.84 -9.00
C ALA A 42 3.71 -6.13 -8.80
N VAL A 43 3.57 -5.40 -7.69
CA VAL A 43 2.47 -4.49 -7.44
C VAL A 43 3.02 -3.07 -7.45
N GLY A 44 2.39 -2.17 -8.19
CA GLY A 44 2.76 -0.77 -8.12
C GLY A 44 1.82 0.17 -8.85
N ASN A 45 2.20 1.43 -8.94
CA ASN A 45 1.39 2.48 -9.53
C ASN A 45 2.25 3.50 -10.28
N LEU A 46 1.61 4.31 -11.12
CA LEU A 46 2.29 5.38 -11.86
C LEU A 46 2.38 6.69 -11.08
N THR A 47 1.64 6.86 -10.00
CA THR A 47 1.56 8.13 -9.25
C THR A 47 2.37 8.12 -7.95
N VAL A 48 2.67 9.29 -7.39
CA VAL A 48 3.05 9.41 -5.97
C VAL A 48 1.81 9.47 -5.09
N GLY A 49 1.91 8.89 -3.90
CA GLY A 49 0.81 8.79 -2.94
C GLY A 49 0.24 7.37 -2.83
N GLY A 50 -0.69 7.19 -1.88
CA GLY A 50 -1.27 5.88 -1.59
C GLY A 50 -2.34 5.49 -2.61
N THR A 51 -2.09 4.49 -3.45
CA THR A 51 -3.05 3.94 -4.43
C THR A 51 -3.61 2.58 -4.02
N GLY A 52 -3.56 2.22 -2.73
CA GLY A 52 -4.04 0.91 -2.27
C GLY A 52 -3.08 -0.26 -2.49
N LYS A 53 -1.77 0.01 -2.62
CA LYS A 53 -0.73 -1.03 -2.75
C LYS A 53 -0.70 -2.01 -1.59
N THR A 54 -0.64 -1.51 -0.35
CA THR A 54 -0.62 -2.37 0.84
C THR A 54 -1.86 -3.26 0.90
N PRO A 55 -3.12 -2.75 0.79
CA PRO A 55 -4.30 -3.62 0.73
C PRO A 55 -4.29 -4.68 -0.37
N LEU A 56 -3.80 -4.37 -1.58
CA LEU A 56 -3.69 -5.39 -2.63
C LEU A 56 -2.60 -6.42 -2.30
N THR A 57 -1.46 -5.98 -1.78
CA THR A 57 -0.37 -6.92 -1.42
C THR A 57 -0.81 -7.85 -0.30
N GLU A 58 -1.54 -7.34 0.70
CA GLU A 58 -2.15 -8.18 1.74
C GLU A 58 -3.21 -9.14 1.17
N TYR A 59 -4.00 -8.70 0.19
CA TYR A 59 -4.94 -9.58 -0.53
C TYR A 59 -4.19 -10.73 -1.23
N LEU A 60 -3.10 -10.44 -1.94
CA LEU A 60 -2.28 -11.44 -2.61
C LEU A 60 -1.61 -12.41 -1.62
N ILE A 61 -1.12 -11.91 -0.47
CA ILE A 61 -0.61 -12.79 0.59
C ILE A 61 -1.69 -13.79 1.02
N ARG A 62 -2.91 -13.31 1.31
CA ARG A 62 -4.01 -14.20 1.73
C ARG A 62 -4.41 -15.21 0.67
N LEU A 63 -4.38 -14.81 -0.60
CA LEU A 63 -4.68 -15.68 -1.74
C LEU A 63 -3.62 -16.79 -1.89
N LEU A 64 -2.34 -16.49 -1.64
CA LEU A 64 -1.22 -17.37 -1.98
C LEU A 64 -0.65 -18.16 -0.80
N ALA A 65 -0.65 -17.60 0.41
CA ALA A 65 0.04 -18.17 1.56
C ALA A 65 -0.53 -19.51 2.07
N MET A 66 -1.71 -19.91 1.60
CA MET A 66 -2.29 -21.22 1.89
C MET A 66 -1.58 -22.35 1.11
N ASP A 67 -1.16 -22.07 -0.13
CA ASP A 67 -0.65 -23.08 -1.07
C ASP A 67 0.83 -22.85 -1.44
N TYR A 68 1.39 -21.67 -1.15
CA TYR A 68 2.73 -21.26 -1.55
C TYR A 68 3.50 -20.64 -0.37
N LYS A 69 4.82 -20.84 -0.34
CA LYS A 69 5.76 -20.10 0.51
C LYS A 69 5.99 -18.72 -0.06
N VAL A 70 5.25 -17.75 0.45
CA VAL A 70 5.29 -16.36 0.00
C VAL A 70 6.39 -15.59 0.71
N ALA A 71 7.18 -14.84 -0.04
CA ALA A 71 8.00 -13.75 0.49
C ALA A 71 7.53 -12.40 -0.05
N THR A 72 7.58 -11.35 0.75
CA THR A 72 7.35 -9.97 0.29
C THR A 72 8.65 -9.21 0.23
N LEU A 73 8.77 -8.33 -0.76
CA LEU A 73 9.93 -7.47 -0.92
C LEU A 73 9.50 -6.03 -1.20
N SER A 74 9.76 -5.14 -0.26
CA SER A 74 9.49 -3.72 -0.41
C SER A 74 10.77 -2.88 -0.33
N ARG A 75 10.63 -1.55 -0.48
CA ARG A 75 11.75 -0.63 -0.32
C ARG A 75 12.10 -0.40 1.16
N GLY A 76 11.13 -0.52 2.06
CA GLY A 76 11.24 -0.03 3.43
C GLY A 76 11.29 1.50 3.52
N TYR A 77 10.35 2.20 2.90
CA TYR A 77 10.32 3.67 2.90
C TYR A 77 10.28 4.23 4.33
N GLY A 78 11.11 5.23 4.61
CA GLY A 78 11.18 5.92 5.91
C GLY A 78 11.99 5.22 7.00
N ARG A 79 12.52 4.01 6.73
CA ARG A 79 13.39 3.29 7.67
C ARG A 79 14.77 3.97 7.80
N LYS A 80 15.44 3.72 8.93
CA LYS A 80 16.78 4.22 9.26
C LYS A 80 17.91 3.33 8.75
N THR A 81 17.66 2.02 8.62
CA THR A 81 18.66 1.09 8.06
C THR A 81 18.76 1.23 6.54
N LYS A 82 19.80 0.63 5.95
CA LYS A 82 19.99 0.59 4.49
C LYS A 82 20.34 -0.83 4.04
N GLY A 83 20.18 -1.11 2.76
CA GLY A 83 20.55 -2.41 2.18
C GLY A 83 19.52 -3.50 2.46
N PHE A 84 19.85 -4.72 2.08
CA PHE A 84 18.97 -5.87 2.27
C PHE A 84 18.80 -6.20 3.76
N ARG A 85 17.56 -6.49 4.17
CA ARG A 85 17.23 -6.99 5.50
C ARG A 85 15.98 -7.86 5.44
N MET A 86 16.06 -9.04 6.05
CA MET A 86 14.89 -9.86 6.37
C MET A 86 14.32 -9.39 7.71
N ALA A 87 13.00 -9.25 7.81
CA ALA A 87 12.34 -8.88 9.04
C ALA A 87 12.37 -10.04 10.05
N ASP A 88 12.67 -9.72 11.30
CA ASP A 88 12.62 -10.65 12.42
C ASP A 88 11.91 -10.03 13.64
N SER A 89 11.85 -10.75 14.77
CA SER A 89 11.18 -10.29 16.00
C SER A 89 11.84 -9.08 16.67
N SER A 90 13.09 -8.76 16.32
CA SER A 90 13.80 -7.56 16.79
C SER A 90 13.51 -6.31 15.95
N ASP A 91 12.88 -6.48 14.78
CA ASP A 91 12.55 -5.38 13.89
C ASP A 91 11.36 -4.54 14.34
N ASN A 92 11.33 -3.31 13.83
CA ASN A 92 10.29 -2.33 14.07
C ASN A 92 10.16 -1.36 12.88
N ALA A 93 9.23 -0.41 12.97
CA ALA A 93 9.00 0.57 11.92
C ALA A 93 10.25 1.44 11.60
N ASP A 94 11.12 1.70 12.57
CA ASP A 94 12.37 2.43 12.31
C ASP A 94 13.39 1.59 11.54
N THR A 95 13.39 0.26 11.70
CA THR A 95 14.37 -0.61 11.03
C THR A 95 13.90 -1.10 9.66
N ILE A 96 12.61 -1.39 9.46
CA ILE A 96 12.13 -1.91 8.17
C ILE A 96 11.06 -1.01 7.51
N GLY A 97 10.61 0.05 8.18
CA GLY A 97 9.58 0.96 7.69
C GLY A 97 8.18 0.60 8.18
N ASP A 98 7.27 1.58 8.14
CA ASP A 98 5.90 1.43 8.68
C ASP A 98 5.12 0.30 7.99
N GLU A 99 5.10 0.29 6.64
CA GLU A 99 4.30 -0.68 5.86
C GLU A 99 4.86 -2.11 5.96
N PRO A 100 6.18 -2.35 5.82
CA PRO A 100 6.72 -3.70 5.97
C PRO A 100 6.57 -4.23 7.38
N PHE A 101 6.72 -3.38 8.40
CA PHE A 101 6.48 -3.80 9.78
C PHE A 101 5.01 -4.11 10.04
N GLN A 102 4.07 -3.35 9.48
CA GLN A 102 2.64 -3.71 9.51
C GLN A 102 2.41 -5.11 8.93
N MET A 103 2.99 -5.38 7.75
CA MET A 103 2.85 -6.68 7.09
C MET A 103 3.47 -7.81 7.91
N TYR A 104 4.66 -7.58 8.48
CA TYR A 104 5.33 -8.54 9.35
C TYR A 104 4.50 -8.87 10.60
N GLN A 105 3.93 -7.85 11.27
CA GLN A 105 3.05 -8.08 12.43
C GLN A 105 1.79 -8.89 12.08
N LYS A 106 1.30 -8.79 10.84
CA LYS A 106 0.04 -9.40 10.41
C LYS A 106 0.22 -10.78 9.79
N PHE A 107 1.34 -11.02 9.11
CA PHE A 107 1.58 -12.20 8.28
C PHE A 107 2.94 -12.88 8.53
N GLY A 108 3.76 -12.38 9.45
CA GLY A 108 5.13 -12.89 9.68
C GLY A 108 5.21 -14.37 10.10
N SER A 109 4.10 -14.97 10.54
CA SER A 109 4.02 -16.42 10.80
C SER A 109 3.85 -17.27 9.54
N SER A 110 3.37 -16.71 8.44
CA SER A 110 3.08 -17.42 7.18
C SER A 110 3.85 -16.88 5.97
N THR A 111 4.56 -15.76 6.11
CA THR A 111 5.13 -15.02 5.00
C THR A 111 6.41 -14.32 5.43
N SER A 112 7.50 -14.57 4.71
CA SER A 112 8.77 -13.86 4.92
C SER A 112 8.64 -12.41 4.45
N VAL A 113 9.10 -11.45 5.25
CA VAL A 113 9.02 -10.02 4.91
C VAL A 113 10.42 -9.47 4.77
N ALA A 114 10.75 -8.96 3.58
CA ALA A 114 12.06 -8.40 3.29
C ALA A 114 11.98 -6.95 2.80
N VAL A 115 13.06 -6.22 3.06
CA VAL A 115 13.25 -4.84 2.62
C VAL A 115 14.62 -4.68 1.99
N GLY A 116 14.70 -3.97 0.87
CA GLY A 116 15.98 -3.67 0.23
C GLY A 116 15.81 -2.81 -1.00
N GLU A 117 16.57 -1.71 -1.11
CA GLU A 117 16.40 -0.70 -2.16
C GLU A 117 16.64 -1.25 -3.57
N ASP A 118 17.64 -2.12 -3.71
CA ASP A 118 17.93 -2.84 -4.95
C ASP A 118 17.22 -4.20 -4.95
N ARG A 119 16.19 -4.31 -5.80
CA ARG A 119 15.36 -5.51 -5.91
C ARG A 119 16.08 -6.66 -6.60
N ALA A 120 16.94 -6.35 -7.58
CA ALA A 120 17.72 -7.35 -8.29
C ALA A 120 18.77 -7.98 -7.38
N PHE A 121 19.32 -7.19 -6.44
CA PHE A 121 20.21 -7.71 -5.40
C PHE A 121 19.45 -8.40 -4.26
N ALA A 122 18.31 -7.88 -3.82
CA ALA A 122 17.58 -8.42 -2.68
C ALA A 122 16.97 -9.81 -2.94
N ILE A 123 16.45 -10.08 -4.14
CA ILE A 123 15.80 -11.36 -4.45
C ILE A 123 16.73 -12.57 -4.22
N PRO A 124 17.97 -12.62 -4.75
CA PRO A 124 18.91 -13.69 -4.43
C PRO A 124 19.15 -13.89 -2.94
N ASN A 125 19.22 -12.82 -2.15
CA ASN A 125 19.42 -12.91 -0.71
C ASN A 125 18.19 -13.48 0.01
N ILE A 126 16.97 -13.21 -0.48
CA ILE A 126 15.74 -13.87 0.00
C ILE A 126 15.84 -15.37 -0.27
N LEU A 127 16.17 -15.76 -1.51
CA LEU A 127 16.24 -17.16 -1.91
C LEU A 127 17.38 -17.92 -1.23
N GLN A 128 18.46 -17.23 -0.86
CA GLN A 128 19.53 -17.83 -0.06
C GLN A 128 19.09 -18.07 1.40
N ALA A 129 18.37 -17.12 2.00
CA ALA A 129 17.89 -17.23 3.38
C ALA A 129 16.69 -18.17 3.51
N HIS A 130 15.82 -18.21 2.50
CA HIS A 130 14.62 -19.04 2.40
C HIS A 130 14.54 -19.73 1.04
N PRO A 131 15.33 -20.80 0.81
CA PRO A 131 15.33 -21.55 -0.44
C PRO A 131 13.97 -22.17 -0.79
N GLU A 132 13.10 -22.34 0.21
CA GLU A 132 11.73 -22.84 0.07
C GLU A 132 10.75 -21.82 -0.53
N THR A 133 11.17 -20.58 -0.81
CA THR A 133 10.28 -19.52 -1.33
C THR A 133 9.74 -19.87 -2.72
N ASP A 134 8.42 -20.01 -2.84
CA ASP A 134 7.73 -20.34 -4.08
C ASP A 134 7.35 -19.09 -4.90
N VAL A 135 7.14 -17.95 -4.24
CA VAL A 135 6.70 -16.70 -4.90
C VAL A 135 7.15 -15.48 -4.13
N ILE A 136 7.57 -14.45 -4.87
CA ILE A 136 7.95 -13.14 -4.31
C ILE A 136 6.95 -12.07 -4.73
N LEU A 137 6.30 -11.44 -3.76
CA LEU A 137 5.43 -10.27 -3.95
C LEU A 137 6.25 -8.99 -3.76
N MET A 138 6.48 -8.26 -4.85
CA MET A 138 7.27 -7.05 -4.85
C MET A 138 6.37 -5.81 -4.75
N ASP A 139 6.44 -5.10 -3.63
CA ASP A 139 5.65 -3.88 -3.40
C ASP A 139 6.36 -2.61 -3.90
N ASP A 140 5.54 -1.66 -4.37
CA ASP A 140 5.90 -0.40 -5.02
C ASP A 140 6.93 -0.55 -6.14
N ALA A 141 6.71 -1.54 -7.00
CA ALA A 141 7.76 -2.06 -7.89
C ALA A 141 7.62 -1.69 -9.37
N TYR A 142 6.60 -0.92 -9.75
CA TYR A 142 6.30 -0.62 -11.16
C TYR A 142 7.43 0.12 -11.90
N GLN A 143 8.24 0.88 -11.16
CA GLN A 143 9.44 1.58 -11.66
C GLN A 143 10.72 0.73 -11.57
N HIS A 144 10.70 -0.39 -10.85
CA HIS A 144 11.86 -1.26 -10.59
C HIS A 144 12.10 -2.23 -11.76
N ARG A 145 12.45 -1.66 -12.91
CA ARG A 145 12.65 -2.41 -14.17
C ARG A 145 13.90 -3.28 -14.21
N SER A 146 14.77 -3.24 -13.20
CA SER A 146 15.91 -4.16 -13.08
C SER A 146 15.47 -5.61 -12.80
N VAL A 147 14.21 -5.82 -12.41
CA VAL A 147 13.58 -7.13 -12.26
C VAL A 147 12.49 -7.27 -13.32
N SER A 148 12.44 -8.41 -13.99
CA SER A 148 11.37 -8.78 -14.91
C SER A 148 10.33 -9.64 -14.17
N PRO A 149 9.18 -9.08 -13.76
CA PRO A 149 8.16 -9.85 -13.06
C PRO A 149 7.41 -10.80 -14.02
N TYR A 150 6.89 -11.89 -13.46
CA TYR A 150 5.97 -12.80 -14.15
C TYR A 150 4.58 -12.21 -14.32
N LEU A 151 4.19 -11.35 -13.38
CA LEU A 151 2.94 -10.61 -13.42
C LEU A 151 3.18 -9.20 -12.88
N ASN A 152 2.88 -8.19 -13.69
CA ASN A 152 2.99 -6.79 -13.31
C ASN A 152 1.61 -6.15 -13.15
N ILE A 153 1.21 -5.87 -11.91
CA ILE A 153 -0.10 -5.34 -11.57
C ILE A 153 -0.01 -3.82 -11.36
N LEU A 154 -0.74 -3.08 -12.19
CA LEU A 154 -0.82 -1.62 -12.11
C LEU A 154 -2.05 -1.18 -11.32
N LEU A 155 -1.84 -0.37 -10.30
CA LEU A 155 -2.91 0.29 -9.54
C LEU A 155 -3.22 1.69 -10.08
N SER A 156 -4.51 1.98 -10.20
CA SER A 156 -5.05 3.33 -10.46
C SER A 156 -6.00 3.71 -9.33
N ASP A 157 -5.86 4.91 -8.76
CA ASP A 157 -6.82 5.41 -7.76
C ASP A 157 -8.06 5.94 -8.49
N TYR A 158 -9.26 5.47 -8.11
CA TYR A 158 -10.53 5.90 -8.70
C TYR A 158 -10.73 7.42 -8.71
N HIS A 159 -10.39 8.10 -7.60
CA HIS A 159 -10.63 9.53 -7.47
C HIS A 159 -9.63 10.39 -8.24
N ARG A 160 -8.55 9.76 -8.69
CA ARG A 160 -7.32 10.41 -9.11
C ARG A 160 -6.60 9.52 -10.14
N PRO A 161 -7.27 9.18 -11.26
CA PRO A 161 -6.79 8.18 -12.20
C PRO A 161 -5.49 8.62 -12.86
N PHE A 162 -4.61 7.66 -13.19
CA PHE A 162 -3.32 7.99 -13.79
C PHE A 162 -3.46 8.67 -15.17
N TYR A 163 -4.52 8.36 -15.92
CA TYR A 163 -4.71 8.84 -17.28
C TYR A 163 -5.15 10.32 -17.36
N GLU A 164 -5.58 10.92 -16.25
CA GLU A 164 -5.93 12.35 -16.13
C GLU A 164 -4.82 13.19 -15.47
N ASP A 165 -3.75 12.57 -14.99
CA ASP A 165 -2.70 13.25 -14.24
C ASP A 165 -1.51 13.67 -15.13
N HIS A 166 -0.63 14.49 -14.57
CA HIS A 166 0.57 15.01 -15.19
C HIS A 166 1.83 14.51 -14.48
N LEU A 167 2.97 14.60 -15.18
CA LEU A 167 4.27 14.24 -14.63
C LEU A 167 4.69 15.19 -13.51
N LEU A 168 5.43 14.64 -12.54
CA LEU A 168 6.13 15.44 -11.55
C LEU A 168 7.05 16.47 -12.23
N PRO A 169 7.16 17.71 -11.70
CA PRO A 169 6.45 18.24 -10.53
C PRO A 169 5.07 18.87 -10.84
N ALA A 170 4.61 18.89 -12.10
CA ALA A 170 3.33 19.51 -12.50
C ALA A 170 2.09 18.69 -12.07
N GLY A 171 2.26 17.38 -11.87
CA GLY A 171 1.26 16.47 -11.33
C GLY A 171 1.91 15.41 -10.44
N ARG A 172 1.30 14.23 -10.35
CA ARG A 172 1.80 13.15 -9.46
C ARG A 172 2.41 11.97 -10.19
N LEU A 173 2.42 11.94 -11.51
CA LEU A 173 2.97 10.81 -12.25
C LEU A 173 4.50 10.75 -12.08
N ARG A 174 4.99 9.57 -11.70
CA ARG A 174 6.41 9.19 -11.63
C ARG A 174 6.99 8.87 -13.02
N GLU A 175 6.14 8.51 -13.96
CA GLU A 175 6.48 8.18 -15.35
C GLU A 175 5.31 8.50 -16.29
N SER A 176 5.56 8.57 -17.60
CA SER A 176 4.51 8.86 -18.59
C SER A 176 3.34 7.88 -18.48
N ARG A 177 2.12 8.34 -18.80
CA ARG A 177 0.89 7.51 -18.86
C ARG A 177 1.05 6.29 -19.75
N ASN A 178 1.83 6.41 -20.82
CA ASN A 178 2.15 5.30 -21.73
C ASN A 178 2.89 4.16 -21.05
N SER A 179 3.53 4.40 -19.90
CA SER A 179 4.16 3.34 -19.10
C SER A 179 3.15 2.32 -18.57
N ALA A 180 1.84 2.61 -18.62
CA ALA A 180 0.79 1.64 -18.28
C ALA A 180 0.81 0.40 -19.19
N ASN A 181 1.35 0.50 -20.42
CA ASN A 181 1.46 -0.61 -21.36
C ASN A 181 2.27 -1.81 -20.84
N ARG A 182 3.11 -1.61 -19.80
CA ARG A 182 3.90 -2.67 -19.16
C ARG A 182 3.12 -3.49 -18.15
N ALA A 183 1.89 -3.11 -17.83
CA ALA A 183 1.06 -3.88 -16.93
C ALA A 183 0.57 -5.14 -17.65
N ASP A 184 0.32 -6.19 -16.87
CA ASP A 184 -0.40 -7.38 -17.31
C ASP A 184 -1.86 -7.32 -16.87
N VAL A 185 -2.14 -6.57 -15.79
CA VAL A 185 -3.46 -6.32 -15.22
C VAL A 185 -3.50 -4.92 -14.63
N VAL A 186 -4.64 -4.24 -14.76
CA VAL A 186 -4.90 -2.98 -14.06
C VAL A 186 -5.97 -3.18 -13.00
N VAL A 187 -5.75 -2.64 -11.80
CA VAL A 187 -6.76 -2.58 -10.73
C VAL A 187 -7.06 -1.13 -10.39
N VAL A 188 -8.29 -0.71 -10.66
CA VAL A 188 -8.85 0.55 -10.19
C VAL A 188 -9.27 0.37 -8.74
N THR A 189 -8.63 1.12 -7.85
CA THR A 189 -8.75 0.98 -6.39
C THR A 189 -9.57 2.11 -5.80
N LYS A 190 -10.06 1.88 -4.57
CA LYS A 190 -10.85 2.86 -3.79
C LYS A 190 -12.11 3.33 -4.51
N CYS A 191 -12.70 2.47 -5.32
CA CYS A 191 -13.99 2.73 -5.92
C CYS A 191 -15.06 2.94 -4.83
N PRO A 192 -15.98 3.89 -5.00
CA PRO A 192 -17.09 4.08 -4.08
C PRO A 192 -18.05 2.89 -4.16
N SER A 193 -18.82 2.64 -3.10
CA SER A 193 -19.86 1.61 -3.07
C SER A 193 -20.99 1.85 -4.07
N THR A 194 -21.13 3.09 -4.55
CA THR A 194 -22.15 3.53 -5.50
C THR A 194 -21.68 3.51 -6.96
N LEU A 195 -20.52 2.90 -7.26
CA LEU A 195 -19.99 2.85 -8.62
C LEU A 195 -20.87 1.96 -9.52
N THR A 196 -21.35 2.50 -10.64
CA THR A 196 -22.22 1.79 -11.59
C THR A 196 -21.42 1.08 -12.68
N ASP A 197 -22.07 0.18 -13.41
CA ASP A 197 -21.47 -0.55 -14.53
C ASP A 197 -21.09 0.38 -15.69
N GLU A 198 -21.93 1.37 -15.99
CA GLU A 198 -21.67 2.36 -17.04
C GLU A 198 -20.41 3.19 -16.71
N ALA A 199 -20.25 3.57 -15.45
CA ALA A 199 -19.07 4.29 -14.98
C ALA A 199 -17.81 3.42 -15.06
N MET A 200 -17.90 2.12 -14.69
CA MET A 200 -16.78 1.18 -14.86
C MET A 200 -16.38 1.03 -16.33
N ILE A 201 -17.35 0.90 -17.24
CA ILE A 201 -17.09 0.81 -18.69
C ILE A 201 -16.40 2.09 -19.20
N ALA A 202 -16.83 3.28 -18.77
CA ALA A 202 -16.21 4.54 -19.17
C ALA A 202 -14.75 4.68 -18.67
N ILE A 203 -14.49 4.26 -17.42
CA ILE A 203 -13.14 4.24 -16.84
C ILE A 203 -12.26 3.24 -17.59
N GLU A 204 -12.77 2.03 -17.84
CA GLU A 204 -12.05 0.99 -18.58
C GLU A 204 -11.68 1.48 -19.98
N LYS A 205 -12.61 2.13 -20.70
CA LYS A 205 -12.34 2.74 -22.00
C LYS A 205 -11.20 3.77 -21.95
N SER A 206 -11.15 4.58 -20.89
CA SER A 206 -10.10 5.58 -20.69
C SER A 206 -8.74 4.94 -20.40
N ILE A 207 -8.72 3.83 -19.66
CA ILE A 207 -7.51 3.04 -19.38
C ILE A 207 -6.99 2.34 -20.64
N ARG A 208 -7.90 1.78 -21.45
CA ARG A 208 -7.58 1.04 -22.69
C ARG A 208 -6.85 1.86 -23.75
N VAL A 209 -6.89 3.20 -23.67
CA VAL A 209 -6.05 4.09 -24.48
C VAL A 209 -4.55 3.85 -24.25
N TYR A 210 -4.17 3.39 -23.05
CA TYR A 210 -2.77 3.24 -22.63
C TYR A 210 -2.36 1.78 -22.42
N VAL A 211 -3.31 0.88 -22.20
CA VAL A 211 -3.03 -0.53 -21.88
C VAL A 211 -4.19 -1.46 -22.28
N GLU A 212 -3.91 -2.40 -23.16
CA GLU A 212 -4.89 -3.40 -23.64
C GLU A 212 -4.85 -4.67 -22.78
N LYS A 213 -5.17 -4.55 -21.49
CA LYS A 213 -5.13 -5.64 -20.50
C LYS A 213 -6.39 -5.68 -19.65
N PRO A 214 -6.67 -6.79 -18.95
CA PRO A 214 -7.81 -6.86 -18.03
C PRO A 214 -7.79 -5.74 -16.99
N VAL A 215 -8.95 -5.13 -16.78
CA VAL A 215 -9.17 -4.07 -15.79
C VAL A 215 -10.14 -4.59 -14.73
N PHE A 216 -9.76 -4.47 -13.46
CA PHE A 216 -10.59 -4.82 -12.32
C PHE A 216 -10.88 -3.61 -11.45
N PHE A 217 -11.98 -3.65 -10.72
CA PHE A 217 -12.40 -2.57 -9.84
C PHE A 217 -12.51 -3.09 -8.41
N SER A 218 -11.91 -2.37 -7.47
CA SER A 218 -11.88 -2.73 -6.07
C SER A 218 -12.18 -1.54 -5.16
N ARG A 219 -12.76 -1.86 -4.01
CA ARG A 219 -13.07 -0.91 -2.94
C ARG A 219 -12.37 -1.30 -1.66
N ILE A 220 -12.28 -0.34 -0.75
CA ILE A 220 -11.83 -0.59 0.61
C ILE A 220 -13.02 -1.15 1.40
N ARG A 221 -12.85 -2.33 1.98
CA ARG A 221 -13.75 -2.89 2.98
C ARG A 221 -13.14 -2.69 4.35
N TYR A 222 -13.82 -1.93 5.20
CA TYR A 222 -13.46 -1.82 6.61
C TYR A 222 -14.00 -3.05 7.36
N ARG A 223 -13.14 -3.69 8.16
CA ARG A 223 -13.56 -4.79 9.04
C ARG A 223 -14.11 -4.24 10.36
N HIS A 224 -14.49 -5.14 11.27
CA HIS A 224 -14.76 -4.75 12.65
C HIS A 224 -13.48 -4.22 13.31
N PRO A 225 -13.59 -3.15 14.14
CA PRO A 225 -12.47 -2.68 14.95
C PRO A 225 -11.89 -3.80 15.80
N LEU A 226 -10.56 -3.84 15.87
CA LEU A 226 -9.83 -4.77 16.72
C LEU A 226 -9.15 -4.00 17.85
N ALA A 227 -9.16 -4.57 19.04
CA ALA A 227 -8.42 -4.03 20.17
C ALA A 227 -6.91 -4.16 19.91
N PHE A 228 -6.13 -3.23 20.47
CA PHE A 228 -4.69 -3.43 20.56
C PHE A 228 -4.38 -4.70 21.38
N PRO A 229 -3.24 -5.39 21.16
CA PRO A 229 -2.93 -6.65 21.85
C PRO A 229 -3.09 -6.60 23.37
N ASP A 230 -2.74 -5.46 23.98
CA ASP A 230 -2.79 -5.23 25.43
C ASP A 230 -4.19 -4.80 25.95
N HIS A 231 -5.22 -4.83 25.10
CA HIS A 231 -6.55 -4.32 25.41
C HIS A 231 -7.62 -5.39 25.17
N HIS A 232 -8.52 -5.58 26.13
CA HIS A 232 -9.57 -6.61 26.09
C HIS A 232 -10.99 -6.06 26.15
N LYS A 233 -11.14 -4.73 26.22
CA LYS A 233 -12.46 -4.08 26.29
C LYS A 233 -13.18 -4.20 24.95
N LYS A 234 -14.52 -4.19 24.99
CA LYS A 234 -15.35 -3.96 23.81
C LYS A 234 -15.25 -2.49 23.41
N ILE A 235 -15.29 -2.22 22.10
CA ILE A 235 -15.30 -0.86 21.60
C ILE A 235 -16.59 -0.15 22.02
N SER A 236 -16.47 1.10 22.46
CA SER A 236 -17.62 1.96 22.75
C SER A 236 -18.31 2.43 21.47
N HIS A 237 -19.60 2.74 21.55
CA HIS A 237 -20.30 3.41 20.47
C HIS A 237 -19.80 4.85 20.27
N GLU A 238 -19.31 5.50 21.34
CA GLU A 238 -18.67 6.82 21.27
C GLU A 238 -17.17 6.67 21.02
N VAL A 239 -16.71 7.26 19.92
CA VAL A 239 -15.32 7.10 19.49
C VAL A 239 -14.62 8.43 19.24
N VAL A 240 -13.36 8.46 19.63
CA VAL A 240 -12.39 9.46 19.20
C VAL A 240 -11.59 8.85 18.06
N LEU A 241 -11.60 9.49 16.90
CA LEU A 241 -10.82 9.05 15.75
C LEU A 241 -9.43 9.69 15.78
N LEU A 242 -8.40 8.89 15.54
CA LEU A 242 -7.01 9.31 15.40
C LEU A 242 -6.50 8.88 14.02
N THR A 243 -6.04 9.83 13.21
CA THR A 243 -5.50 9.53 11.86
C THR A 243 -4.22 10.29 11.57
N GLY A 244 -3.22 9.59 11.02
CA GLY A 244 -1.98 10.15 10.45
C GLY A 244 -1.79 9.70 8.99
N ILE A 245 -2.85 9.82 8.19
CA ILE A 245 -2.93 9.36 6.79
C ILE A 245 -3.28 10.50 5.83
N SER A 246 -2.82 10.42 4.57
CA SER A 246 -3.02 11.47 3.54
C SER A 246 -4.46 11.89 3.27
N ASN A 247 -5.44 10.98 3.34
CA ASN A 247 -6.85 11.31 3.13
C ASN A 247 -7.76 10.55 4.12
N PRO A 248 -8.09 11.15 5.27
CA PRO A 248 -8.94 10.50 6.27
C PRO A 248 -10.43 10.59 5.93
N LYS A 249 -10.86 11.37 4.92
CA LYS A 249 -12.29 11.65 4.67
C LYS A 249 -13.15 10.38 4.53
N PRO A 250 -12.75 9.35 3.74
CA PRO A 250 -13.56 8.13 3.63
C PRO A 250 -13.71 7.39 4.96
N LEU A 251 -12.64 7.38 5.78
CA LEU A 251 -12.67 6.78 7.10
C LEU A 251 -13.57 7.56 8.07
N VAL A 252 -13.48 8.89 8.06
CA VAL A 252 -14.35 9.74 8.88
C VAL A 252 -15.83 9.49 8.56
N LEU A 253 -16.18 9.38 7.27
CA LEU A 253 -17.55 9.07 6.84
C LEU A 253 -17.99 7.69 7.33
N PHE A 254 -17.15 6.66 7.15
CA PHE A 254 -17.42 5.32 7.66
C PHE A 254 -17.64 5.32 9.18
N VAL A 255 -16.77 6.00 9.93
CA VAL A 255 -16.89 6.06 11.39
C VAL A 255 -18.18 6.77 11.81
N LYS A 256 -18.55 7.89 11.18
CA LYS A 256 -19.82 8.58 11.49
C LYS A 256 -21.07 7.76 11.18
N GLN A 257 -21.01 6.84 10.23
CA GLN A 257 -22.12 5.96 9.87
C GLN A 257 -22.30 4.80 10.86
N ASN A 258 -21.24 4.40 11.58
CA ASN A 258 -21.23 3.21 12.43
C ASN A 258 -21.06 3.52 13.93
N PHE A 259 -20.54 4.71 14.26
CA PHE A 259 -20.21 5.15 15.62
C PHE A 259 -20.55 6.62 15.81
N LYS A 260 -20.75 7.03 17.06
CA LYS A 260 -20.82 8.45 17.44
C LYS A 260 -19.41 9.02 17.53
N LEU A 261 -18.96 9.67 16.46
CA LEU A 261 -17.66 10.36 16.42
C LEU A 261 -17.69 11.65 17.26
N VAL A 262 -17.09 11.63 18.44
CA VAL A 262 -17.09 12.78 19.37
C VAL A 262 -15.91 13.74 19.14
N LYS A 263 -14.78 13.23 18.64
CA LYS A 263 -13.58 14.03 18.33
C LYS A 263 -12.76 13.36 17.24
N HIS A 264 -12.10 14.16 16.41
CA HIS A 264 -11.13 13.68 15.43
C HIS A 264 -9.79 14.40 15.64
N PHE A 265 -8.77 13.65 16.04
CA PHE A 265 -7.38 14.10 16.03
C PHE A 265 -6.77 13.78 14.65
N ASN A 266 -6.69 14.81 13.81
CA ASN A 266 -6.21 14.70 12.44
C ASN A 266 -4.75 15.19 12.33
N PHE A 267 -3.84 14.26 12.07
CA PHE A 267 -2.42 14.52 11.88
C PHE A 267 -2.01 14.40 10.40
N PRO A 268 -0.87 15.00 10.00
CA PRO A 268 -0.33 14.85 8.65
C PRO A 268 -0.03 13.38 8.27
N ASP A 269 0.06 13.11 6.96
CA ASP A 269 0.49 11.80 6.47
C ASP A 269 1.89 11.46 6.99
N HIS A 270 2.11 10.20 7.36
CA HIS A 270 3.37 9.75 7.97
C HIS A 270 3.75 10.48 9.28
N HIS A 271 2.78 11.08 10.00
CA HIS A 271 3.05 11.71 11.29
C HIS A 271 3.74 10.74 12.25
N ARG A 272 4.85 11.20 12.85
CA ARG A 272 5.53 10.50 13.94
C ARG A 272 4.94 11.01 15.25
N TYR A 273 4.11 10.19 15.89
CA TYR A 273 3.49 10.55 17.15
C TYR A 273 4.53 10.90 18.21
N THR A 274 4.20 11.88 19.04
CA THR A 274 5.03 12.34 20.15
C THR A 274 4.37 12.02 21.49
N ILE A 275 5.14 12.10 22.59
CA ILE A 275 4.60 11.98 23.94
C ILE A 275 3.55 13.07 24.21
N SER A 276 3.73 14.27 23.66
CA SER A 276 2.76 15.36 23.80
C SER A 276 1.43 15.03 23.11
N ASP A 277 1.48 14.42 21.92
CA ASP A 277 0.27 14.01 21.20
C ASP A 277 -0.55 13.02 22.03
N LEU A 278 0.11 11.99 22.58
CA LEU A 278 -0.58 10.98 23.39
C LEU A 278 -1.07 11.55 24.72
N LYS A 279 -0.32 12.45 25.37
CA LYS A 279 -0.80 13.14 26.58
C LYS A 279 -2.09 13.93 26.32
N ALA A 280 -2.19 14.59 25.18
CA ALA A 280 -3.41 15.30 24.80
C ALA A 280 -4.61 14.35 24.60
N ILE A 281 -4.36 13.17 24.01
CA ILE A 281 -5.39 12.14 23.80
C ILE A 281 -5.82 11.52 25.14
N VAL A 282 -4.86 11.20 26.02
CA VAL A 282 -5.11 10.68 27.38
C VAL A 282 -5.97 11.67 28.17
N ARG A 283 -5.58 12.94 28.23
CA ARG A 283 -6.36 13.98 28.92
C ARG A 283 -7.80 14.05 28.42
N TYR A 284 -8.00 14.00 27.10
CA TYR A 284 -9.35 14.00 26.54
C TYR A 284 -10.14 12.75 26.95
N ALA A 285 -9.51 11.58 26.97
CA ALA A 285 -10.15 10.33 27.39
C ALA A 285 -10.46 10.31 28.90
N GLU A 286 -9.62 10.92 29.74
CA GLU A 286 -9.87 11.10 31.18
C GLU A 286 -11.10 11.99 31.42
N GLU A 287 -11.23 13.08 30.66
CA GLU A 287 -12.39 13.96 30.69
C GLU A 287 -13.67 13.29 30.10
N ASN A 288 -13.52 12.18 29.36
CA ASN A 288 -14.60 11.47 28.67
C ASN A 288 -14.46 9.93 28.81
N PRO A 289 -14.65 9.33 30.01
CA PRO A 289 -14.23 7.96 30.31
C PRO A 289 -14.95 6.85 29.53
N THR A 290 -16.06 7.17 28.84
CA THR A 290 -16.84 6.24 28.02
C THR A 290 -16.30 6.08 26.60
N VAL A 291 -15.36 6.93 26.16
CA VAL A 291 -14.91 6.94 24.76
C VAL A 291 -13.89 5.85 24.48
N SER A 292 -13.93 5.32 23.27
CA SER A 292 -12.84 4.50 22.73
C SER A 292 -12.04 5.26 21.68
N ILE A 293 -10.73 5.10 21.67
CA ILE A 293 -9.87 5.67 20.65
C ILE A 293 -9.79 4.67 19.50
N LEU A 294 -10.19 5.10 18.30
CA LEU A 294 -10.12 4.32 17.07
C LEU A 294 -9.07 4.92 16.14
N THR A 295 -8.20 4.09 15.56
CA THR A 295 -7.16 4.52 14.63
C THR A 295 -7.00 3.59 13.42
N THR A 296 -6.05 3.87 12.53
CA THR A 296 -5.76 3.03 11.35
C THR A 296 -4.73 1.95 11.67
N GLU A 297 -4.61 0.90 10.84
CA GLU A 297 -3.51 -0.08 10.97
C GLU A 297 -2.13 0.57 10.85
N LYS A 298 -1.99 1.56 9.96
CA LYS A 298 -0.76 2.32 9.78
C LYS A 298 -0.36 3.10 11.03
N ASP A 299 -1.32 3.73 11.68
CA ASP A 299 -1.08 4.52 12.88
C ASP A 299 -0.90 3.63 14.12
N LYS A 300 -1.57 2.47 14.18
CA LYS A 300 -1.37 1.44 15.21
C LYS A 300 0.11 1.06 15.33
N VAL A 301 0.78 0.80 14.22
CA VAL A 301 2.22 0.48 14.19
C VAL A 301 3.07 1.56 14.88
N LYS A 302 2.80 2.83 14.57
CA LYS A 302 3.54 3.97 15.13
C LYS A 302 3.22 4.22 16.60
N LEU A 303 2.03 3.83 17.05
CA LEU A 303 1.60 3.93 18.44
C LEU A 303 2.10 2.75 19.29
N ALA A 304 2.41 1.61 18.68
CA ALA A 304 2.87 0.40 19.37
C ALA A 304 4.33 0.44 19.86
N VAL A 305 4.97 1.61 19.83
CA VAL A 305 6.34 1.79 20.34
C VAL A 305 6.39 1.79 21.87
N SER A 306 7.46 1.24 22.44
CA SER A 306 7.61 1.02 23.89
C SER A 306 7.49 2.30 24.73
N GLN A 307 7.98 3.43 24.21
CA GLN A 307 7.88 4.74 24.86
C GLN A 307 6.44 5.17 25.17
N PHE A 308 5.44 4.58 24.50
CA PHE A 308 4.03 4.90 24.70
C PHE A 308 3.28 3.93 25.62
N ASN A 309 3.92 2.84 26.09
CA ASN A 309 3.24 1.78 26.85
C ASN A 309 2.42 2.32 28.03
N GLN A 310 3.01 3.19 28.85
CA GLN A 310 2.34 3.77 30.02
C GLN A 310 1.13 4.67 29.67
N LEU A 311 1.21 5.42 28.57
CA LEU A 311 0.11 6.29 28.14
C LEU A 311 -0.97 5.46 27.45
N ARG A 312 -0.59 4.45 26.66
CA ARG A 312 -1.54 3.54 26.00
C ARG A 312 -2.37 2.76 26.99
N SER A 313 -1.79 2.28 28.10
CA SER A 313 -2.51 1.50 29.10
C SER A 313 -3.65 2.27 29.78
N GLN A 314 -3.65 3.61 29.68
CA GLN A 314 -4.70 4.48 30.20
C GLN A 314 -5.87 4.66 29.21
N LEU A 315 -5.73 4.19 27.98
CA LEU A 315 -6.69 4.38 26.90
C LEU A 315 -7.47 3.09 26.59
N SER A 316 -8.63 3.25 25.96
CA SER A 316 -9.35 2.14 25.32
C SER A 316 -9.04 2.18 23.82
N LEU A 317 -7.96 1.51 23.39
CA LEU A 317 -7.38 1.64 22.04
C LEU A 317 -7.83 0.52 21.08
N PHE A 318 -8.31 0.95 19.91
CA PHE A 318 -8.70 0.09 18.81
C PHE A 318 -8.11 0.60 17.50
N TYR A 319 -7.92 -0.31 16.55
CA TYR A 319 -7.61 0.03 15.17
C TYR A 319 -8.63 -0.61 14.24
N LEU A 320 -8.80 0.00 13.07
CA LEU A 320 -9.76 -0.46 12.06
C LEU A 320 -8.99 -1.13 10.90
N PRO A 321 -9.04 -2.46 10.79
CA PRO A 321 -8.42 -3.14 9.67
C PRO A 321 -9.13 -2.84 8.36
N ILE A 322 -8.35 -2.75 7.29
CA ILE A 322 -8.88 -2.63 5.93
C ILE A 322 -8.51 -3.82 5.08
N GLU A 323 -9.39 -4.16 4.15
CA GLU A 323 -9.15 -5.16 3.12
C GLU A 323 -9.54 -4.62 1.75
N LEU A 324 -8.91 -5.15 0.72
CA LEU A 324 -9.34 -4.94 -0.65
C LEU A 324 -10.49 -5.92 -0.95
N GLU A 325 -11.56 -5.40 -1.53
CA GLU A 325 -12.68 -6.21 -2.02
C GLU A 325 -12.94 -5.84 -3.49
N PHE A 326 -12.90 -6.83 -4.38
CA PHE A 326 -13.28 -6.64 -5.77
C PHE A 326 -14.79 -6.42 -5.89
N ILE A 327 -15.19 -5.42 -6.68
CA ILE A 327 -16.60 -5.11 -6.91
C ILE A 327 -17.25 -6.22 -7.77
N LYS A 328 -16.53 -6.67 -8.81
CA LYS A 328 -16.94 -7.77 -9.69
C LYS A 328 -15.72 -8.57 -10.14
N SER A 329 -15.98 -9.82 -10.53
CA SER A 329 -14.99 -10.68 -11.21
C SER A 329 -13.68 -10.90 -10.44
N GLY A 330 -13.71 -10.87 -9.10
CA GLY A 330 -12.53 -11.12 -8.26
C GLY A 330 -11.89 -12.48 -8.53
N GLY A 331 -12.71 -13.53 -8.74
CA GLY A 331 -12.20 -14.86 -9.09
C GLY A 331 -11.43 -14.90 -10.41
N ASN A 332 -11.75 -14.04 -11.38
CA ASN A 332 -10.98 -13.93 -12.62
C ASN A 332 -9.61 -13.28 -12.38
N PHE A 333 -9.53 -12.30 -11.48
CA PHE A 333 -8.25 -11.73 -11.04
C PHE A 333 -7.40 -12.81 -10.35
N ASP A 334 -8.00 -13.55 -9.41
CA ASP A 334 -7.32 -14.64 -8.70
C ASP A 334 -6.78 -15.70 -9.67
N ALA A 335 -7.58 -16.08 -10.67
CA ALA A 335 -7.16 -17.02 -11.70
C ALA A 335 -5.98 -16.48 -12.53
N ILE A 336 -5.94 -15.19 -12.87
CA ILE A 336 -4.78 -14.59 -13.57
C ILE A 336 -3.53 -14.69 -12.69
N VAL A 337 -3.64 -14.37 -11.40
CA VAL A 337 -2.51 -14.47 -10.45
C VAL A 337 -2.01 -15.91 -10.36
N LEU A 338 -2.89 -16.86 -10.05
CA LEU A 338 -2.52 -18.27 -9.87
C LEU A 338 -1.94 -18.89 -11.16
N ASN A 339 -2.50 -18.56 -12.33
CA ASN A 339 -1.99 -19.05 -13.61
C ASN A 339 -0.61 -18.44 -13.95
N SER A 340 -0.32 -17.22 -13.50
CA SER A 340 1.01 -16.62 -13.71
C SER A 340 2.12 -17.38 -12.97
N LEU A 341 1.80 -17.98 -11.82
CA LEU A 341 2.75 -18.79 -11.03
C LEU A 341 2.99 -20.16 -11.67
N ARG A 342 1.95 -20.80 -12.21
CA ARG A 342 2.06 -22.12 -12.88
C ARG A 342 2.93 -22.10 -14.13
N ARG A 343 3.05 -20.95 -14.81
CA ARG A 343 3.92 -20.79 -15.99
C ARG A 343 5.40 -20.70 -15.64
N ALA A 344 5.75 -20.66 -14.35
CA ALA A 344 7.13 -20.63 -13.88
C ALA A 344 7.73 -22.01 -13.60
N GLY A 345 6.88 -23.04 -13.42
CA GLY A 345 7.28 -24.42 -13.12
C GLY A 345 7.42 -25.31 -14.34
#